data_AF-A0A949GHV5-F1
#
_entry.id   AF-A0A949GHV5-F1
#
_cell.length_a   1.000
_cell.length_b   1.000
_cell.length_c   1.000
_cell.angle_alpha   90.00
_cell.angle_beta   90.00
_cell.angle_gamma   90.00
#
_symmetry.space_group_name_H-M   'P 1'
#
loop_
_entity.id
_entity.type
_entity.pdbx_description
1 polymer ?
#
loop_
_entity_poly.entity_id
_entity_poly.type
_entity_poly.pdbx_seq_one_letter_code
_entity_poly.pdbx_strand_id
1 'polypeptide(L)'
;MKSTRAIRFFTILSIAIVAISAIATFGLGRITASINRVDAFAGLGNRPGKSASAVNYLLVGSDTREGLTPAQLKSLRVGSVKTAAGKRSDTMLLVHISKKRDKAVLISIPRDTFA
;
A
#
# COMPACT_ATOMS: atom_id res chain seq x y z
N MET A 1 55.40 -11.52 -1.88
CA MET A 1 55.52 -11.08 -3.28
C MET A 1 54.11 -10.93 -3.85
N LYS A 2 53.66 -9.70 -4.17
CA LYS A 2 52.32 -9.50 -4.75
C LYS A 2 52.27 -10.22 -6.10
N SER A 3 51.34 -11.16 -6.28
CA SER A 3 51.20 -11.92 -7.53
C SER A 3 50.68 -10.98 -8.63
N THR A 4 51.59 -10.47 -9.46
CA THR A 4 51.28 -9.59 -10.60
C THR A 4 50.25 -10.21 -11.55
N ARG A 5 50.19 -11.54 -11.61
CA ARG A 5 49.19 -12.30 -12.39
C ARG A 5 47.79 -12.17 -11.79
N ALA A 6 47.66 -12.25 -10.46
CA ALA A 6 46.38 -12.10 -9.79
C ALA A 6 45.83 -10.67 -9.95
N ILE A 7 46.68 -9.64 -9.82
CA ILE A 7 46.28 -8.25 -10.00
C ILE A 7 45.75 -8.02 -11.43
N ARG A 8 46.46 -8.51 -12.45
CA ARG A 8 46.02 -8.40 -13.86
C ARG A 8 44.71 -9.12 -14.12
N PHE A 9 44.52 -10.29 -13.53
CA PHE A 9 43.27 -11.03 -13.66
C PHE A 9 42.09 -10.24 -13.08
N PHE A 10 42.22 -9.70 -11.86
CA PHE A 10 41.16 -8.90 -11.25
C PHE A 10 40.88 -7.59 -11.98
N THR A 11 41.89 -6.92 -12.55
CA THR A 11 41.67 -5.71 -13.34
C THR A 11 40.94 -6.01 -14.65
N ILE A 12 41.30 -7.08 -15.35
CA ILE A 12 40.61 -7.49 -16.58
C ILE A 12 39.17 -7.90 -16.27
N LEU A 13 38.95 -8.67 -15.21
CA LEU A 13 37.62 -9.07 -14.78
C LEU A 13 36.74 -7.85 -14.45
N SER A 14 37.28 -6.87 -13.72
CA SER A 14 36.57 -5.62 -13.41
C SER A 14 36.19 -4.85 -14.68
N ILE A 15 37.12 -4.67 -15.61
CA ILE A 15 36.86 -4.00 -16.89
C ILE A 15 35.79 -4.74 -17.71
N ALA A 16 35.86 -6.07 -17.75
CA ALA A 16 34.88 -6.89 -18.46
C ALA A 16 33.48 -6.73 -17.85
N ILE A 17 33.36 -6.74 -16.52
CA ILE A 17 32.08 -6.52 -15.83
C ILE A 17 31.49 -5.16 -16.18
N VAL A 18 32.31 -4.09 -16.14
CA VAL A 18 31.87 -2.74 -16.49
C VAL A 18 31.43 -2.66 -17.96
N ALA A 19 32.21 -3.24 -18.88
CA ALA A 19 31.89 -3.25 -20.30
C ALA A 19 30.57 -3.99 -20.59
N ILE A 20 30.37 -5.18 -20.01
CA ILE A 20 29.13 -5.95 -20.16
C ILE A 20 27.95 -5.16 -19.59
N SER A 21 28.11 -4.55 -18.42
CA SER A 21 27.06 -3.74 -17.79
C SER A 21 26.68 -2.53 -18.64
N ALA A 22 27.65 -1.85 -19.26
CA ALA A 22 27.40 -0.72 -20.14
C ALA A 22 26.65 -1.14 -21.41
N ILE A 23 27.04 -2.26 -22.03
CA ILE A 23 26.34 -2.80 -23.21
C ILE A 23 24.91 -3.21 -22.86
N ALA A 24 24.72 -3.90 -21.74
CA ALA A 24 23.41 -4.36 -21.28
C ALA A 24 22.46 -3.18 -21.00
N THR A 25 22.93 -2.18 -20.25
CA THR A 25 22.13 -0.98 -19.93
C THR A 25 21.80 -0.17 -21.17
N PHE A 26 22.73 -0.03 -22.11
CA PHE A 26 22.46 0.63 -23.39
C PHE A 26 21.42 -0.12 -24.23
N GLY A 27 21.55 -1.44 -24.36
CA GLY A 27 20.61 -2.29 -25.08
C GLY A 27 19.21 -2.26 -24.48
N LEU A 28 19.12 -2.45 -23.15
CA LEU A 28 17.86 -2.36 -22.40
C LEU A 28 17.24 -0.96 -22.50
N GLY A 29 18.05 0.10 -22.46
CA GLY A 29 17.59 1.48 -22.62
C GLY A 29 16.96 1.72 -23.99
N ARG A 30 17.55 1.19 -25.06
CA ARG A 30 16.98 1.28 -26.42
C ARG A 30 15.63 0.58 -26.54
N ILE A 31 15.51 -0.64 -26.01
CA ILE A 31 14.24 -1.39 -25.98
C ILE A 31 13.19 -0.65 -25.14
N THR A 32 13.60 -0.14 -23.98
CA THR A 32 12.74 0.59 -23.06
C THR A 32 12.26 1.93 -23.65
N ALA A 33 13.07 2.55 -24.51
CA ALA A 33 12.71 3.78 -25.22
C ALA A 33 11.75 3.52 -26.38
N SER A 34 11.80 2.33 -27.02
CA SER A 34 10.87 1.97 -28.09
C SER A 34 9.48 1.54 -27.59
N ILE A 35 9.29 1.40 -26.28
CA ILE A 35 7.97 1.14 -25.70
C ILE A 35 7.17 2.45 -25.74
N ASN A 36 6.08 2.44 -26.51
CA ASN A 36 5.09 3.52 -26.50
C ASN A 36 4.48 3.62 -25.11
N ARG A 37 4.77 4.71 -24.40
CA ARG A 37 4.15 5.03 -23.12
C ARG A 37 2.96 5.94 -23.37
N VAL A 38 1.81 5.54 -22.86
CA VAL A 38 0.63 6.39 -22.82
C VAL A 38 0.61 7.09 -21.48
N ASP A 39 0.43 8.40 -21.48
CA ASP A 39 0.16 9.14 -20.26
C ASP A 39 -1.29 8.86 -19.84
N ALA A 40 -1.45 8.02 -18.80
CA ALA A 40 -2.75 7.66 -18.25
C ALA A 40 -3.53 8.85 -17.66
N PHE A 41 -2.86 10.00 -17.49
CA PHE A 41 -3.43 11.22 -16.93
C PHE A 41 -3.40 12.39 -17.92
N ALA A 42 -3.01 12.16 -19.18
CA ALA A 42 -3.07 13.19 -20.21
C ALA A 42 -4.51 13.72 -20.36
N GLY A 43 -4.67 15.04 -20.29
CA GLY A 43 -5.97 15.69 -20.34
C GLY A 43 -6.66 15.89 -18.98
N LEU A 44 -6.11 15.36 -17.87
CA LEU A 44 -6.59 15.65 -16.52
C LEU A 44 -6.03 16.99 -16.00
N GLY A 45 -6.31 18.09 -16.72
CA GLY A 45 -5.90 19.44 -16.33
C GLY A 45 -6.75 20.05 -15.20
N ASN A 46 -7.98 19.58 -15.05
CA ASN A 46 -8.93 20.10 -14.07
C ASN A 46 -8.94 19.26 -12.78
N ARG A 47 -7.76 18.85 -12.30
CA ARG A 47 -7.66 18.20 -10.99
C ARG A 47 -8.07 19.23 -9.95
N PRO A 48 -9.10 18.96 -9.12
CA PRO A 48 -9.49 19.88 -8.06
C PRO A 48 -8.25 20.25 -7.24
N GLY A 49 -8.02 21.55 -7.04
CA GLY A 49 -6.91 22.02 -6.23
C GLY A 49 -6.91 21.28 -4.90
N LYS A 50 -5.72 20.98 -4.35
CA LYS A 50 -5.58 20.24 -3.09
C LYS A 50 -6.37 20.97 -1.99
N SER A 51 -7.61 20.57 -1.78
CA SER A 51 -8.51 21.20 -0.81
C SER A 51 -8.12 20.64 0.55
N ALA A 52 -7.07 21.21 1.14
CA ALA A 52 -6.35 20.71 2.32
C ALA A 52 -7.15 20.79 3.64
N SER A 53 -8.48 20.87 3.57
CA SER A 53 -9.34 21.21 4.71
C SER A 53 -10.58 20.33 4.83
N ALA A 54 -10.84 19.45 3.87
CA ALA A 54 -11.80 18.37 4.07
C ALA A 54 -11.13 17.27 4.91
N VAL A 55 -11.88 16.64 5.81
CA VAL A 55 -11.36 15.62 6.74
C VAL A 55 -11.99 14.29 6.43
N ASN A 56 -11.17 13.24 6.39
CA ASN A 56 -11.63 11.87 6.26
C ASN A 56 -11.32 11.12 7.56
N TYR A 57 -12.34 10.53 8.18
CA TYR A 57 -12.17 9.59 9.27
C TYR A 57 -12.51 8.19 8.78
N LEU A 58 -11.67 7.21 9.09
CA LEU A 58 -12.02 5.81 8.96
C LEU A 58 -12.58 5.34 10.30
N LEU A 59 -13.90 5.14 10.36
CA LEU A 59 -14.56 4.58 11.52
C LEU A 59 -14.60 3.06 11.39
N VAL A 60 -14.04 2.38 12.39
CA VAL A 60 -13.95 0.93 12.43
C VAL A 60 -14.64 0.44 13.69
N GLY A 61 -15.76 -0.26 13.52
CA GLY A 61 -16.44 -0.94 14.61
C GLY A 61 -15.75 -2.28 14.89
N SER A 62 -15.18 -2.44 16.08
CA SER A 62 -14.54 -3.68 16.51
C SER A 62 -15.51 -4.51 17.36
N ASP A 63 -15.87 -5.72 16.90
CA ASP A 63 -16.57 -6.73 17.71
C ASP A 63 -15.57 -7.43 18.66
N THR A 64 -15.02 -6.66 19.62
CA THR A 64 -14.22 -7.24 20.70
C THR A 64 -15.11 -7.64 21.87
N ARG A 65 -14.86 -8.82 22.42
CA ARG A 65 -15.55 -9.36 23.62
C ARG A 65 -14.68 -9.20 24.88
N GLU A 66 -13.55 -8.50 24.77
CA GLU A 66 -12.67 -8.20 25.88
C GLU A 66 -13.37 -7.26 26.87
N GLY A 67 -13.41 -7.64 28.15
CA GLY A 67 -14.05 -6.86 29.23
C GLY A 67 -15.48 -7.28 29.59
N LEU A 68 -16.10 -8.24 28.90
CA LEU A 68 -17.40 -8.79 29.29
C LEU A 68 -17.26 -9.79 30.45
N THR A 69 -18.14 -9.67 31.46
CA THR A 69 -18.22 -10.64 32.56
C THR A 69 -18.81 -11.98 32.09
N PRO A 70 -18.54 -13.11 32.78
CA PRO A 70 -19.14 -14.41 32.45
C PRO A 70 -20.68 -14.41 32.39
N ALA A 71 -21.32 -13.60 33.24
CA ALA A 71 -22.77 -13.43 33.24
C ALA A 71 -23.28 -12.71 31.99
N GLN A 72 -22.55 -11.67 31.54
CA GLN A 72 -22.87 -10.93 30.32
C GLN A 72 -22.62 -11.77 29.05
N LEU A 73 -21.58 -12.60 29.04
CA LEU A 73 -21.35 -13.55 27.93
C LEU A 73 -22.53 -14.53 27.78
N LYS A 74 -23.05 -15.05 28.90
CA LYS A 74 -24.19 -15.97 28.92
C LYS A 74 -25.50 -15.29 28.53
N SER A 75 -25.75 -14.06 28.97
CA SER A 75 -26.98 -13.32 28.64
C SER A 75 -27.02 -12.89 27.18
N LEU A 76 -25.90 -12.42 26.63
CA LEU A 76 -25.77 -11.98 25.24
C LEU A 76 -25.61 -13.16 24.26
N ARG A 77 -25.50 -14.39 24.77
CA ARG A 77 -25.28 -15.62 23.97
C ARG A 77 -24.09 -15.53 23.01
N VAL A 78 -23.12 -14.71 23.36
CA VAL A 78 -21.85 -14.59 22.64
C VAL A 78 -20.93 -15.68 23.20
N GLY A 79 -20.38 -16.54 22.34
CA GLY A 79 -19.53 -17.66 22.75
C GLY A 79 -18.30 -17.26 23.58
N SER A 80 -17.42 -18.22 23.88
CA SER A 80 -16.27 -17.97 24.76
C SER A 80 -15.25 -16.98 24.15
N VAL A 81 -14.57 -16.20 25.01
CA VAL A 81 -13.49 -15.28 24.60
C VAL A 81 -12.36 -16.00 23.86
N LYS A 82 -12.14 -17.30 24.17
CA LYS A 82 -11.15 -18.17 23.50
C LYS A 82 -11.49 -18.46 22.04
N THR A 83 -12.76 -18.42 21.67
CA THR A 83 -13.25 -18.65 20.30
C THR A 83 -13.28 -17.36 19.47
N ALA A 84 -13.26 -16.20 20.13
CA ALA A 84 -13.30 -14.87 19.54
C ALA A 84 -11.94 -14.15 19.61
N ALA A 85 -10.85 -14.90 19.45
CA ALA A 85 -9.50 -14.34 19.37
C ALA A 85 -9.34 -13.56 18.05
N GLY A 86 -9.78 -12.30 18.02
CA GLY A 86 -9.58 -11.40 16.90
C GLY A 86 -10.53 -10.21 16.91
N LYS A 87 -9.99 -9.02 16.64
CA LYS A 87 -10.77 -7.78 16.39
C LYS A 87 -11.50 -7.91 15.06
N ARG A 88 -12.63 -8.62 15.04
CA ARG A 88 -13.49 -8.71 13.86
C ARG A 88 -14.11 -7.33 13.65
N SER A 89 -13.65 -6.63 12.62
CA SER A 89 -14.25 -5.36 12.23
C SER A 89 -15.40 -5.64 11.29
N ASP A 90 -16.61 -5.70 11.83
CA ASP A 90 -17.81 -6.00 11.06
C ASP A 90 -18.42 -4.74 10.42
N THR A 91 -17.87 -3.56 10.73
CA THR A 91 -18.33 -2.28 10.15
C THR A 91 -17.14 -1.37 9.91
N MET A 92 -16.92 -1.00 8.65
CA MET A 92 -15.99 0.05 8.24
C MET A 92 -16.77 1.15 7.53
N LEU A 93 -16.65 2.38 8.02
CA LEU A 93 -17.31 3.54 7.46
C LEU A 93 -16.25 4.60 7.16
N LEU A 94 -16.17 5.05 5.91
CA LEU A 94 -15.43 6.25 5.55
C LEU A 94 -16.33 7.46 5.77
N VAL A 95 -15.96 8.32 6.73
CA VAL A 95 -16.66 9.55 7.03
C VAL A 95 -15.90 10.71 6.39
N HIS A 96 -16.48 11.30 5.36
CA HIS A 96 -15.95 12.49 4.71
C HIS A 96 -16.69 13.72 5.22
N ILE A 97 -15.96 14.64 5.84
CA ILE A 97 -16.47 15.95 6.23
C ILE A 97 -15.92 16.99 5.26
N SER A 98 -16.84 17.68 4.59
CA SER A 98 -16.52 18.76 3.65
C SER A 98 -15.70 19.88 4.30
N LYS A 99 -14.94 20.61 3.47
CA LYS A 99 -14.13 21.78 3.90
C LYS A 99 -14.94 22.78 4.74
N LYS A 100 -16.16 23.09 4.30
CA LYS A 100 -17.03 24.10 4.95
C LYS A 100 -17.78 23.56 6.17
N ARG A 101 -17.63 22.26 6.49
CA ARG A 101 -18.33 21.57 7.58
C ARG A 101 -19.87 21.61 7.45
N ASP A 102 -20.38 21.87 6.25
CA ASP A 102 -21.81 21.96 5.92
C ASP A 102 -22.38 20.63 5.42
N LYS A 103 -21.52 19.71 4.96
CA LYS A 103 -21.88 18.37 4.51
C LYS A 103 -20.97 17.30 5.11
N ALA A 104 -21.58 16.17 5.45
CA ALA A 104 -20.90 14.92 5.79
C ALA A 104 -21.42 13.80 4.89
N VAL A 105 -20.50 12.98 4.37
CA VAL A 105 -20.81 11.79 3.57
C VAL A 105 -20.27 10.57 4.30
N LEU A 106 -21.11 9.57 4.49
CA LEU A 106 -20.74 8.31 5.10
C LEU A 106 -20.80 7.22 4.04
N ILE A 107 -19.71 6.50 3.85
CA ILE A 107 -19.59 5.42 2.87
C ILE A 107 -19.33 4.13 3.64
N SER A 108 -20.26 3.18 3.57
CA SER A 108 -20.06 1.85 4.14
C SER A 108 -19.16 1.03 3.21
N ILE A 109 -18.09 0.47 3.78
CA ILE A 109 -17.16 -0.41 3.08
C ILE A 109 -17.40 -1.82 3.63
N PRO A 110 -18.00 -2.74 2.84
CA PRO A 110 -18.16 -4.13 3.25
C PRO A 110 -16.80 -4.77 3.51
N ARG A 111 -16.70 -5.61 4.55
CA ARG A 111 -15.44 -6.33 4.87
C ARG A 111 -14.96 -7.22 3.73
N ASP A 112 -15.91 -7.78 2.98
CA ASP A 112 -15.67 -8.83 1.99
C ASP A 112 -15.83 -8.31 0.55
N THR A 113 -15.64 -7.00 0.29
CA THR A 113 -15.55 -6.49 -1.09
C THR A 113 -14.32 -7.09 -1.78
N PHE A 114 -14.55 -8.09 -2.63
CA PHE A 114 -13.61 -8.55 -3.64
C PHE A 114 -13.72 -7.62 -4.87
N ALA A 115 -12.58 -7.13 -5.35
CA ALA A 115 -12.46 -6.41 -6.62
C ALA A 115 -11.87 -7.33 -7.68
#